data_AF-A0A820GCJ7-F1
#
_entry.id   AF-A0A820GCJ7-F1
#
_cell.length_a   1.000
_cell.length_b   1.000
_cell.length_c   1.000
_cell.angle_alpha   90.00
_cell.angle_beta   90.00
_cell.angle_gamma   90.00
#
_symmetry.space_group_name_H-M   'P 1'
#
loop_
_entity.id
_entity.type
_entity.pdbx_description
1 polymer ?
#
loop_
_entity_poly.entity_id
_entity_poly.type
_entity_poly.pdbx_seq_one_letter_code
_entity_poly.pdbx_strand_id
1 'polypeptide(L)'
;GLGLLAIRNIRKLGHNRVVPDATTMGTVNDRSLQSIHSKDRQLVRILLIDIGIYVICVYPQTAINLYQQITQYDTKSFDQTQAEVSIQYLCSFCGFIPYCIGFYSNLIVSKTFRNEVKNIFLCK
;
A
#
# COMPACT_ATOMS: atom_id res chain seq x y z
N GLY A 1 7.84 2.94 -42.53
CA GLY A 1 7.21 3.70 -41.43
C GLY A 1 7.99 3.71 -40.12
N LEU A 2 8.61 2.59 -39.71
CA LEU A 2 9.23 2.46 -38.38
C LEU A 2 10.66 3.01 -38.26
N GLY A 3 11.46 3.00 -39.34
CA GLY A 3 12.87 3.46 -39.29
C GLY A 3 13.05 4.96 -39.05
N LEU A 4 12.10 5.79 -39.49
CA LEU A 4 12.16 7.25 -39.33
C LEU A 4 11.99 7.72 -37.87
N LEU A 5 11.29 6.93 -37.05
CA LEU A 5 11.13 7.22 -35.62
C LEU A 5 12.39 6.88 -34.81
N ALA A 6 13.09 5.81 -35.17
CA ALA A 6 14.37 5.44 -34.55
C ALA A 6 15.46 6.49 -34.82
N ILE A 7 15.54 7.01 -36.04
CA ILE A 7 16.53 8.04 -36.44
C ILE A 7 16.29 9.36 -35.68
N ARG A 8 15.03 9.73 -35.42
CA ARG A 8 14.70 10.94 -34.66
C ARG A 8 15.10 10.85 -33.18
N ASN A 9 15.09 9.66 -32.58
CA ASN A 9 15.54 9.45 -31.20
C ASN A 9 17.07 9.51 -31.07
N ILE A 10 17.81 8.97 -32.04
CA ILE A 10 19.28 9.00 -32.04
C ILE A 10 19.80 10.42 -32.23
N ARG A 11 19.13 11.26 -33.02
CA ARG A 11 19.54 12.65 -33.23
C ARG A 11 19.39 13.52 -31.97
N LYS A 12 18.47 13.18 -31.06
CA LYS A 12 18.34 13.84 -29.75
C LYS A 12 19.41 13.39 -28.75
N LEU A 13 19.92 12.17 -28.87
CA LEU A 13 21.05 11.68 -28.07
C LEU A 13 22.38 12.29 -28.53
N GLY A 14 22.54 12.61 -29.82
CA GLY A 14 23.75 13.24 -30.36
C GLY A 14 23.95 14.71 -29.97
N HIS A 15 22.88 15.44 -29.60
CA HIS A 15 22.99 16.84 -29.18
C HIS A 15 23.24 17.00 -27.66
N ASN A 16 23.01 15.94 -26.88
CA ASN A 16 23.40 15.86 -25.47
C ASN A 16 24.79 15.24 -25.30
N ARG A 17 25.68 15.42 -26.28
CA ARG A 17 27.07 15.01 -26.17
C ARG A 17 27.72 15.87 -25.08
N VAL A 18 27.78 15.27 -23.89
CA VAL A 18 28.51 15.73 -22.71
C VAL A 18 29.92 16.11 -23.16
N VAL A 19 30.18 17.41 -23.22
CA VAL A 19 31.53 17.94 -23.09
C VAL A 19 31.90 17.71 -21.63
N PRO A 20 33.00 17.01 -21.31
CA PRO A 20 33.46 16.90 -19.94
C PRO A 20 34.12 18.23 -19.58
N ASP A 21 33.31 19.22 -19.19
CA ASP A 21 33.83 20.45 -18.63
C ASP A 21 34.18 20.19 -17.17
N ALA A 22 35.48 20.08 -16.94
CA ALA A 22 36.08 19.85 -15.64
C ALA A 22 35.99 21.12 -14.80
N THR A 23 34.81 21.54 -14.32
CA THR A 23 34.64 22.48 -13.17
C THR A 23 33.17 22.76 -12.83
N THR A 24 32.37 21.78 -12.40
CA THR A 24 31.23 22.07 -11.49
C THR A 24 30.84 20.81 -10.71
N MET A 25 31.66 20.43 -9.73
CA MET A 25 31.27 19.45 -8.73
C MET A 25 30.23 20.07 -7.79
N GLY A 26 29.04 19.47 -7.76
CA GLY A 26 28.18 19.49 -6.57
C GLY A 26 26.93 20.37 -6.61
N THR A 27 25.94 20.09 -7.47
CA THR A 27 24.55 20.54 -7.18
C THR A 27 23.43 19.83 -7.97
N VAL A 28 23.59 18.55 -8.37
CA VAL A 28 22.52 17.87 -9.15
C VAL A 28 21.96 16.60 -8.47
N ASN A 29 22.56 16.11 -7.38
CA ASN A 29 22.15 14.82 -6.80
C ASN A 29 21.28 14.88 -5.53
N ASP A 30 21.09 16.06 -4.91
CA ASP A 30 20.32 16.11 -3.65
C ASP A 30 18.80 16.05 -3.87
N ARG A 31 18.26 16.72 -4.91
CA ARG A 31 16.80 16.80 -5.11
C ARG A 31 16.16 15.46 -5.49
N SER A 32 16.90 14.59 -6.20
CA SER A 32 16.42 13.25 -6.58
C SER A 32 16.47 12.28 -5.39
N LEU A 33 17.54 12.31 -4.61
CA LEU A 33 17.70 11.53 -3.37
C LEU A 33 16.66 11.92 -2.32
N GLN A 34 16.43 13.22 -2.12
CA GLN A 34 15.39 13.72 -1.19
C GLN A 34 13.98 13.31 -1.63
N SER A 35 13.70 13.29 -2.93
CA SER A 35 12.42 12.85 -3.50
C SER A 35 12.18 11.36 -3.28
N ILE A 36 13.19 10.52 -3.51
CA ILE A 36 13.12 9.07 -3.24
C ILE A 36 12.89 8.81 -1.74
N HIS A 37 13.69 9.45 -0.88
CA HIS A 37 13.56 9.32 0.57
C HIS A 37 12.20 9.80 1.10
N SER A 38 11.62 10.83 0.50
CA SER A 38 10.28 11.32 0.86
C SER A 38 9.15 10.33 0.52
N LYS A 39 9.29 9.57 -0.58
CA LYS A 39 8.35 8.52 -0.99
C LYS A 39 8.45 7.29 -0.09
N ASP A 40 9.68 6.88 0.25
CA ASP A 40 9.90 5.78 1.18
C ASP A 40 9.30 6.09 2.55
N ARG A 41 9.48 7.32 3.06
CA ARG A 41 8.88 7.74 4.33
C ARG A 41 7.34 7.74 4.29
N GLN A 42 6.73 8.07 3.16
CA GLN A 42 5.27 7.98 2.98
C GLN A 42 4.80 6.54 2.97
N LEU A 43 5.52 5.65 2.28
CA LEU A 43 5.21 4.23 2.21
C LEU A 43 5.31 3.58 3.60
N VAL A 44 6.39 3.85 4.34
CA VAL A 44 6.57 3.38 5.71
C VAL A 44 5.46 3.89 6.64
N ARG A 45 5.05 5.17 6.50
CA ARG A 45 3.95 5.72 7.30
C ARG A 45 2.62 5.01 7.03
N ILE A 46 2.34 4.70 5.76
CA ILE A 46 1.11 4.03 5.36
C ILE A 46 1.12 2.57 5.81
N LEU A 47 2.26 1.89 5.69
CA LEU A 47 2.46 0.54 6.22
C LEU A 47 2.21 0.49 7.74
N LEU A 48 2.73 1.46 8.50
CA LEU A 48 2.50 1.53 9.96
C LEU A 48 1.02 1.74 10.31
N ILE A 49 0.30 2.55 9.52
CA ILE A 49 -1.14 2.74 9.69
C ILE A 49 -1.89 1.45 9.36
N ASP A 50 -1.55 0.78 8.26
CA ASP A 50 -2.16 -0.49 7.86
C ASP A 50 -1.92 -1.58 8.91
N ILE A 51 -0.70 -1.67 9.47
CA ILE A 51 -0.39 -2.57 10.58
C ILE A 51 -1.23 -2.21 11.82
N GLY A 52 -1.35 -0.93 12.16
CA GLY A 52 -2.16 -0.49 13.29
C GLY A 52 -3.63 -0.87 13.15
N ILE A 53 -4.22 -0.64 11.97
CA ILE A 53 -5.60 -1.02 11.66
C ILE A 53 -5.75 -2.55 11.71
N TYR A 54 -4.81 -3.29 11.14
CA TYR A 54 -4.81 -4.75 11.18
C TYR A 54 -4.82 -5.27 12.62
N VAL A 55 -3.93 -4.77 13.48
CA VAL A 55 -3.86 -5.18 14.90
C VAL A 55 -5.17 -4.89 15.63
N ILE A 56 -5.73 -3.69 15.44
CA ILE A 56 -7.00 -3.31 16.10
C ILE A 56 -8.17 -4.17 15.61
N CYS A 57 -8.21 -4.51 14.33
CA CYS A 57 -9.27 -5.33 13.75
C CYS A 57 -9.16 -6.81 14.13
N VAL A 58 -7.94 -7.34 14.29
CA VAL A 58 -7.70 -8.75 14.60
C VAL A 58 -7.75 -9.04 16.10
N TYR A 59 -7.38 -8.07 16.95
CA TYR A 59 -7.35 -8.24 18.40
C TYR A 59 -8.67 -8.73 19.04
N PRO A 60 -9.85 -8.20 18.67
CA PRO A 60 -11.13 -8.68 19.21
C PRO A 60 -11.38 -10.16 18.91
N GLN A 61 -11.01 -10.62 17.71
CA GLN A 61 -11.17 -12.01 17.30
C GLN A 61 -10.33 -12.95 18.14
N THR A 62 -9.06 -12.61 18.39
CA THR A 62 -8.18 -13.42 19.25
C THR A 62 -8.65 -13.42 20.70
N ALA A 63 -9.15 -12.29 21.21
CA ALA A 63 -9.71 -12.20 22.56
C ALA A 63 -10.94 -13.12 22.75
N ILE A 64 -11.85 -13.16 21.78
CA ILE A 64 -13.05 -14.02 21.84
C ILE A 64 -12.67 -15.49 21.74
N ASN A 65 -11.76 -15.84 20.82
CA ASN A 65 -11.28 -17.22 20.70
C ASN A 65 -10.62 -17.70 22.00
N LEU A 66 -9.86 -16.84 22.67
CA LEU A 66 -9.27 -17.14 23.98
C LEU A 66 -10.34 -17.33 25.05
N TYR A 67 -11.34 -16.43 25.08
CA TYR A 67 -12.46 -16.55 26.01
C TYR A 67 -13.26 -17.84 25.81
N GLN A 68 -13.50 -18.24 24.56
CA GLN A 68 -14.16 -19.52 24.22
C GLN A 68 -13.33 -20.73 24.67
N GLN A 69 -12.01 -20.69 24.52
CA GLN A 69 -11.10 -21.72 25.01
C GLN A 69 -11.11 -21.85 26.54
N ILE A 70 -11.12 -20.72 27.26
CA ILE A 70 -11.14 -20.71 28.73
C ILE A 70 -12.48 -21.24 29.26
N THR A 71 -13.59 -20.84 28.64
CA THR A 71 -14.96 -21.16 29.08
C THR A 71 -15.54 -22.44 28.45
N GLN A 72 -14.69 -23.27 27.83
CA GLN A 72 -15.15 -24.43 27.05
C GLN A 72 -15.87 -25.51 27.88
N TYR A 73 -15.61 -25.56 29.19
CA TYR A 73 -16.23 -26.53 30.11
C TYR A 73 -17.40 -25.94 30.92
N ASP A 74 -17.69 -24.64 30.74
CA ASP A 74 -18.77 -23.98 31.46
C ASP A 74 -20.12 -24.21 30.76
N THR A 75 -21.16 -24.53 31.53
CA THR A 75 -22.53 -24.61 31.01
C THR A 75 -23.09 -23.21 30.76
N LYS A 76 -23.02 -22.76 29.51
CA LYS A 76 -23.52 -21.46 29.07
C LYS A 76 -25.04 -21.48 28.86
N SER A 77 -25.70 -20.37 29.17
CA SER A 77 -27.10 -20.19 28.82
C SER A 77 -27.28 -19.99 27.32
N PHE A 78 -28.50 -20.21 26.83
CA PHE A 78 -28.84 -19.99 25.42
C PHE A 78 -28.57 -18.53 25.00
N ASP A 79 -28.96 -17.57 25.84
CA ASP A 79 -28.75 -16.14 25.58
C ASP A 79 -27.26 -15.76 25.51
N GLN A 80 -26.43 -16.33 26.39
CA GLN A 80 -24.99 -16.13 26.37
C GLN A 80 -24.36 -16.68 25.09
N THR A 81 -24.80 -17.85 24.65
CA THR A 81 -24.31 -18.47 23.42
C THR A 81 -24.67 -17.62 22.20
N GLN A 82 -25.90 -17.08 22.16
CA GLN A 82 -26.34 -16.22 21.06
C GLN A 82 -25.58 -14.87 21.04
N ALA A 83 -25.29 -14.30 22.21
CA ALA A 83 -24.45 -13.11 22.30
C ALA A 83 -23.03 -13.38 21.79
N GLU A 84 -22.40 -14.48 22.20
CA GLU A 84 -21.05 -14.85 21.73
C GLU A 84 -20.98 -15.02 20.21
N VAL A 85 -21.95 -15.73 19.63
CA VAL A 85 -22.04 -15.93 18.17
C VAL A 85 -22.21 -14.59 17.45
N SER A 86 -23.04 -13.69 17.98
CA SER A 86 -23.24 -12.36 17.39
C SER A 86 -21.94 -11.52 17.40
N ILE A 87 -21.21 -11.55 18.51
CA ILE A 87 -19.91 -10.85 18.63
C ILE A 87 -18.88 -11.50 17.70
N GLN A 88 -18.90 -12.82 17.53
CA GLN A 88 -18.01 -13.55 16.63
C GLN A 88 -18.23 -13.17 15.15
N TYR A 89 -19.48 -12.97 14.73
CA TYR A 89 -19.79 -12.44 13.40
C TYR A 89 -19.30 -11.00 13.22
N LEU A 90 -19.47 -10.15 14.23
CA LEU A 90 -18.97 -8.78 14.19
C LEU A 90 -17.43 -8.74 14.07
N CYS A 91 -16.73 -9.59 14.82
CA CYS A 91 -15.27 -9.68 14.77
C CYS A 91 -14.76 -10.26 13.45
N SER A 92 -15.47 -11.26 12.91
CA SER A 92 -15.19 -11.78 11.56
C SER A 92 -15.33 -10.69 10.50
N PHE A 93 -16.39 -9.87 10.57
CA PHE A 93 -16.57 -8.72 9.69
C PHE A 93 -15.43 -7.71 9.83
N CYS A 94 -15.04 -7.35 11.06
CA CYS A 94 -13.89 -6.48 11.31
C CYS A 94 -12.59 -7.05 10.75
N GLY A 95 -12.40 -8.37 10.76
CA GLY A 95 -11.24 -9.04 10.17
C GLY A 95 -11.11 -8.86 8.66
N PHE A 96 -12.20 -8.60 7.94
CA PHE A 96 -12.17 -8.33 6.50
C PHE A 96 -11.78 -6.89 6.14
N ILE A 97 -11.95 -5.94 7.06
CA ILE A 97 -11.69 -4.51 6.82
C ILE A 97 -10.23 -4.24 6.36
N PRO A 98 -9.18 -4.80 7.00
CA PRO A 98 -7.79 -4.59 6.57
C PRO A 98 -7.50 -5.08 5.14
N TYR A 99 -8.15 -6.16 4.70
CA TYR A 99 -7.97 -6.70 3.34
C TYR A 99 -8.53 -5.77 2.26
N CYS A 100 -9.63 -5.07 2.57
CA CYS A 100 -10.21 -4.07 1.68
C CYS A 100 -9.33 -2.80 1.63
N ILE A 101 -8.70 -2.42 2.74
CA ILE A 101 -7.87 -1.21 2.84
C ILE A 101 -6.60 -1.31 2.01
N GLY A 102 -6.02 -2.50 1.83
CA GLY A 102 -4.82 -2.69 1.00
C GLY A 102 -4.98 -2.17 -0.45
N PHE A 103 -6.18 -2.28 -1.04
CA PHE A 103 -6.46 -1.70 -2.35
C PHE A 103 -6.40 -0.16 -2.32
N TYR A 104 -7.02 0.45 -1.31
CA TYR A 104 -7.02 1.91 -1.14
C TYR A 104 -5.64 2.46 -0.79
N SER A 105 -4.89 1.75 0.04
CA SER A 105 -3.50 2.05 0.41
C SER A 105 -2.62 2.08 -0.84
N ASN A 106 -2.68 1.05 -1.69
CA ASN A 106 -1.94 1.00 -2.95
C ASN A 106 -2.39 2.07 -3.96
N LEU A 107 -3.68 2.35 -4.03
CA LEU A 107 -4.24 3.40 -4.89
C LEU A 107 -3.83 4.81 -4.42
N ILE A 108 -3.66 5.04 -3.12
CA ILE A 108 -3.24 6.33 -2.56
C ILE A 108 -1.71 6.50 -2.60
N VAL A 109 -0.91 5.46 -2.40
CA VAL A 109 0.55 5.58 -2.38
C VAL A 109 1.12 5.74 -3.80
N SER A 110 0.67 4.89 -4.72
CA SER A 110 1.35 4.76 -6.00
C SER A 110 0.75 5.68 -7.06
N LYS A 111 1.46 6.76 -7.40
CA LYS A 111 1.14 7.58 -8.58
C LYS A 111 1.18 6.74 -9.86
N THR A 112 2.06 5.73 -9.91
CA THR A 112 2.18 4.78 -11.02
C THR A 112 0.93 3.91 -11.12
N PHE A 113 0.45 3.36 -10.00
CA PHE A 113 -0.79 2.57 -9.97
C PHE A 113 -2.02 3.41 -10.32
N ARG A 114 -2.09 4.68 -9.87
CA ARG A 114 -3.15 5.60 -10.29
C ARG A 114 -3.12 5.90 -11.79
N ASN A 115 -1.94 5.97 -12.39
CA ASN A 115 -1.79 6.17 -13.84
C ASN A 115 -2.15 4.90 -14.63
N GLU A 116 -1.77 3.72 -14.14
CA GLU A 116 -2.16 2.41 -14.69
C GLU A 116 -3.68 2.21 -14.61
N VAL A 117 -4.30 2.44 -13.45
CA VAL A 117 -5.76 2.36 -13.26
C VAL A 117 -6.47 3.39 -14.14
N LYS A 118 -5.94 4.62 -14.24
CA LYS A 118 -6.46 5.61 -15.19
C LYS A 118 -6.34 5.11 -16.63
N ASN A 119 -5.24 4.52 -17.05
CA ASN A 119 -5.11 3.98 -18.42
C ASN A 119 -6.11 2.84 -18.69
N ILE A 120 -6.37 1.98 -17.70
CA ILE A 120 -7.35 0.89 -17.82
C ILE A 120 -8.78 1.45 -17.94
N PHE A 121 -9.15 2.43 -17.12
CA PHE A 121 -10.52 2.99 -17.11
C PHE A 121 -10.76 4.09 -18.15
N LEU A 122 -9.74 4.84 -18.55
CA LEU A 122 -9.84 5.90 -19.55
C LEU A 122 -9.51 5.42 -20.97
N CYS A 123 -9.25 4.12 -21.17
CA CYS A 123 -9.11 3.44 -22.46
C CYS A 123 -8.46 4.33 -23.54
N LYS A 124 -7.13 4.45 -23.51
CA LYS A 124 -6.34 4.88 -24.65
C LYS A 124 -5.45 3.75 -25.12
#